data_AF-A0A7S0A4T8-F1
#
_entry.id   AF-A0A7S0A4T8-F1
#
_cell.length_a   1.000
_cell.length_b   1.000
_cell.length_c   1.000
_cell.angle_alpha   90.00
_cell.angle_beta   90.00
_cell.angle_gamma   90.00
#
_symmetry.space_group_name_H-M   'P 1'
#
loop_
_entity.id
_entity.type
_entity.pdbx_description
1 polymer ?
#
loop_
_entity_poly.entity_id
_entity_poly.type
_entity_poly.pdbx_seq_one_letter_code
_entity_poly.pdbx_strand_id
1 'polypeptide(L)'
;SFREVGMTVDDFKVLFKKVDANASGTVTLDELCTGLVRMKRAMLGVERVVAYLRKIFAEADHDNSGSLTKEEFRTLITKQAVQTKLQMIGVSSEDIDDMWAAVDAQDTDGQDGVSSEEMIAGFLSLREDNGAVTRGKNFLRQVFRAADIDRNGMLSRSDVKDSLCSDAVEQKLHKLELFVPEWLDIFDALDVNGDKQLSWEELHNGISTIWAEAPEE
;
A
#
# COMPACT_ATOMS: atom_id res chain seq x y z
N SER A 1 -23.16 -15.10 14.87
CA SER A 1 -22.97 -16.00 13.71
C SER A 1 -22.08 -15.31 12.69
N PHE A 2 -21.15 -15.99 12.01
CA PHE A 2 -20.23 -15.35 11.06
C PHE A 2 -20.93 -14.66 9.87
N ARG A 3 -22.20 -15.04 9.60
CA ARG A 3 -23.10 -14.32 8.69
C ARG A 3 -23.52 -12.92 9.18
N GLU A 4 -23.49 -12.67 10.49
CA GLU A 4 -23.77 -11.35 11.09
C GLU A 4 -22.55 -10.41 10.98
N VAL A 5 -21.37 -10.95 10.68
CA VAL A 5 -20.11 -10.20 10.47
C VAL A 5 -19.83 -10.01 8.96
N GLY A 6 -20.72 -10.47 8.08
CA GLY A 6 -20.63 -10.23 6.63
C GLY A 6 -19.54 -11.01 5.88
N MET A 7 -18.92 -12.03 6.50
CA MET A 7 -17.86 -12.82 5.86
C MET A 7 -18.41 -13.97 5.00
N THR A 8 -17.80 -14.18 3.84
CA THR A 8 -18.08 -15.29 2.93
C THR A 8 -17.19 -16.50 3.21
N VAL A 9 -17.51 -17.63 2.57
CA VAL A 9 -16.72 -18.88 2.70
C VAL A 9 -15.34 -18.75 2.04
N ASP A 10 -15.20 -17.90 1.03
CA ASP A 10 -13.91 -17.69 0.37
C ASP A 10 -12.99 -16.78 1.19
N ASP A 11 -13.57 -15.79 1.90
CA ASP A 11 -12.83 -15.02 2.93
C ASP A 11 -12.25 -15.96 3.99
N PHE A 12 -12.99 -17.00 4.36
CA PHE A 12 -12.55 -18.02 5.32
C PHE A 12 -11.38 -18.86 4.80
N LYS A 13 -11.33 -19.20 3.51
CA LYS A 13 -10.21 -19.96 2.93
C LYS A 13 -8.93 -19.13 2.89
N VAL A 14 -9.05 -17.83 2.56
CA VAL A 14 -7.93 -16.89 2.59
C VAL A 14 -7.43 -16.72 4.02
N LEU A 15 -8.36 -16.56 4.97
CA LEU A 15 -8.07 -16.48 6.40
C LEU A 15 -7.35 -17.72 6.92
N PHE A 16 -7.82 -18.92 6.57
CA PHE A 16 -7.19 -20.17 6.98
C PHE A 16 -5.74 -20.26 6.51
N LYS A 17 -5.47 -19.92 5.24
CA LYS A 17 -4.11 -19.86 4.69
C LYS A 17 -3.22 -18.80 5.37
N LYS A 18 -3.80 -17.68 5.82
CA LYS A 18 -3.06 -16.62 6.53
C LYS A 18 -2.75 -16.99 7.99
N VAL A 19 -3.57 -17.84 8.61
CA VAL A 19 -3.39 -18.26 10.02
C VAL A 19 -2.50 -19.51 10.12
N ASP A 20 -2.56 -20.41 9.14
CA ASP A 20 -1.69 -21.58 9.00
C ASP A 20 -0.29 -21.16 8.50
N ALA A 21 0.44 -20.43 9.36
CA ALA A 21 1.71 -19.78 9.02
C ALA A 21 2.82 -20.75 8.59
N ASN A 22 2.75 -22.00 9.03
CA ASN A 22 3.68 -23.07 8.64
C ASN A 22 3.15 -23.96 7.50
N ALA A 23 2.01 -23.61 6.90
CA ALA A 23 1.35 -24.35 5.83
C ALA A 23 1.14 -25.84 6.16
N SER A 24 0.92 -26.17 7.43
CA SER A 24 0.74 -27.55 7.89
C SER A 24 -0.62 -28.14 7.50
N GLY A 25 -1.55 -27.31 7.04
CA GLY A 25 -2.93 -27.69 6.79
C GLY A 25 -3.77 -27.77 8.08
N THR A 26 -3.18 -27.44 9.22
CA THR A 26 -3.84 -27.43 10.53
C THR A 26 -3.52 -26.15 11.27
N VAL A 27 -4.51 -25.56 11.93
CA VAL A 27 -4.27 -24.36 12.75
C VAL A 27 -4.16 -24.78 14.21
N THR A 28 -2.99 -24.59 14.81
CA THR A 28 -2.80 -24.78 16.25
C THR A 28 -3.51 -23.68 17.05
N LEU A 29 -3.76 -23.91 18.33
CA LEU A 29 -4.38 -22.91 19.20
C LEU A 29 -3.56 -21.61 19.27
N ASP A 30 -2.24 -21.71 19.20
CA ASP A 30 -1.32 -20.57 19.26
C ASP A 30 -1.29 -19.80 17.93
N GLU A 31 -1.30 -20.49 16.79
CA GLU A 31 -1.50 -19.88 15.46
C GLU A 31 -2.87 -19.22 15.37
N LEU A 32 -3.92 -19.86 15.90
CA LEU A 32 -5.27 -19.32 15.96
C LEU A 32 -5.33 -18.07 16.84
N CYS A 33 -4.76 -18.11 18.05
CA CYS A 33 -4.76 -16.97 18.97
C CYS A 33 -3.91 -15.82 18.42
N THR A 34 -2.73 -16.10 17.88
CA THR A 34 -1.86 -15.10 17.25
C THR A 34 -2.53 -14.52 16.01
N GLY A 35 -3.10 -15.36 15.15
CA GLY A 35 -3.87 -14.95 13.98
C GLY A 35 -5.09 -14.12 14.34
N LEU A 36 -5.87 -14.50 15.36
CA LEU A 36 -7.03 -13.75 15.86
C LEU A 36 -6.65 -12.46 16.55
N VAL A 37 -5.52 -12.40 17.27
CA VAL A 37 -5.02 -11.17 17.89
C VAL A 37 -4.49 -10.21 16.82
N ARG A 38 -3.72 -10.70 15.83
CA ARG A 38 -3.30 -9.93 14.65
C ARG A 38 -4.49 -9.42 13.86
N MET A 39 -5.44 -10.30 13.54
CA MET A 39 -6.68 -9.93 12.87
C MET A 39 -7.48 -8.92 13.68
N LYS A 40 -7.67 -9.12 14.98
CA LYS A 40 -8.41 -8.20 15.83
C LYS A 40 -7.69 -6.85 15.93
N ARG A 41 -6.36 -6.82 15.95
CA ARG A 41 -5.55 -5.60 15.96
C ARG A 41 -5.62 -4.86 14.63
N ALA A 42 -5.50 -5.58 13.53
CA ALA A 42 -5.69 -5.07 12.18
C ALA A 42 -7.13 -4.57 11.96
N MET A 43 -8.15 -5.30 12.42
CA MET A 43 -9.59 -5.04 12.22
C MET A 43 -10.22 -4.10 13.26
N LEU A 44 -9.55 -3.80 14.38
CA LEU A 44 -10.06 -2.83 15.36
C LEU A 44 -10.23 -1.46 14.69
N GLY A 45 -11.49 -1.06 14.48
CA GLY A 45 -11.86 0.17 13.79
C GLY A 45 -11.97 0.07 12.27
N VAL A 46 -11.48 -1.00 11.64
CA VAL A 46 -11.54 -1.18 10.18
C VAL A 46 -12.96 -1.27 9.68
N GLU A 47 -13.85 -1.97 10.35
CA GLU A 47 -15.25 -2.05 9.93
C GLU A 47 -15.91 -0.66 9.84
N ARG A 48 -15.59 0.23 10.80
CA ARG A 48 -16.07 1.61 10.81
C ARG A 48 -15.44 2.43 9.69
N VAL A 49 -14.16 2.19 9.41
CA VAL A 49 -13.46 2.84 8.30
C VAL A 49 -14.02 2.36 6.98
N VAL A 50 -14.09 1.06 6.72
CA VAL A 50 -14.65 0.46 5.50
C VAL A 50 -16.09 0.90 5.26
N ALA A 51 -16.94 0.88 6.29
CA ALA A 51 -18.31 1.38 6.18
C ALA A 51 -18.35 2.89 5.85
N TYR A 52 -17.44 3.67 6.44
CA TYR A 52 -17.33 5.09 6.14
C TYR A 52 -16.81 5.35 4.73
N LEU A 53 -15.78 4.64 4.29
CA LEU A 53 -15.20 4.69 2.94
C LEU A 53 -16.25 4.35 1.89
N ARG A 54 -17.00 3.25 2.05
CA ARG A 54 -18.11 2.89 1.15
C ARG A 54 -19.18 3.98 1.09
N LYS A 55 -19.51 4.59 2.23
CA LYS A 55 -20.47 5.69 2.30
C LYS A 55 -20.00 6.91 1.52
N ILE A 56 -18.79 7.41 1.80
CA ILE A 56 -18.27 8.61 1.15
C ILE A 56 -17.99 8.37 -0.34
N PHE A 57 -17.67 7.13 -0.72
CA PHE A 57 -17.52 6.72 -2.11
C PHE A 57 -18.85 6.85 -2.86
N ALA A 58 -19.92 6.28 -2.34
CA ALA A 58 -21.26 6.38 -2.93
C ALA A 58 -21.78 7.84 -2.98
N GLU A 59 -21.34 8.71 -2.07
CA GLU A 59 -21.64 10.14 -2.11
C GLU A 59 -20.83 10.91 -3.17
N ALA A 60 -19.70 10.38 -3.61
CA ALA A 60 -18.84 10.98 -4.63
C ALA A 60 -19.11 10.44 -6.03
N ASP A 61 -19.59 9.19 -6.13
CA ASP A 61 -19.93 8.49 -7.38
C ASP A 61 -21.32 8.96 -7.87
N HIS A 62 -21.38 10.19 -8.36
CA HIS A 62 -22.65 10.84 -8.73
C HIS A 62 -23.32 10.16 -9.94
N ASP A 63 -22.53 9.54 -10.81
CA ASP A 63 -23.02 8.85 -12.01
C ASP A 63 -23.31 7.36 -11.75
N ASN A 64 -23.01 6.84 -10.55
CA ASN A 64 -23.10 5.43 -10.18
C ASN A 64 -22.33 4.53 -11.15
N SER A 65 -21.19 5.00 -11.64
CA SER A 65 -20.29 4.21 -12.47
C SER A 65 -19.66 3.04 -11.70
N GLY A 66 -19.67 3.10 -10.36
CA GLY A 66 -18.97 2.16 -9.50
C GLY A 66 -17.49 2.49 -9.34
N SER A 67 -17.04 3.63 -9.88
CA SER A 67 -15.67 4.12 -9.87
C SER A 67 -15.64 5.62 -9.59
N LEU A 68 -14.60 6.12 -8.93
CA LEU A 68 -14.36 7.56 -8.83
C LEU A 68 -13.23 7.94 -9.78
N THR A 69 -13.42 9.01 -10.55
CA THR A 69 -12.28 9.65 -11.22
C THR A 69 -11.24 10.11 -10.19
N LYS A 70 -9.98 10.30 -10.62
CA LYS A 70 -8.91 10.78 -9.74
C LYS A 70 -9.25 12.12 -9.09
N GLU A 71 -9.86 13.02 -9.86
CA GLU A 71 -10.31 14.32 -9.37
C GLU A 71 -11.42 14.19 -8.32
N GLU A 72 -12.39 13.29 -8.54
CA GLU A 72 -13.47 13.04 -7.58
C GLU A 72 -12.93 12.41 -6.29
N PHE A 73 -12.06 11.42 -6.40
CA PHE A 73 -11.40 10.78 -5.26
C PHE A 73 -10.55 11.79 -4.48
N ARG A 74 -9.72 12.59 -5.18
CA ARG A 74 -8.88 13.62 -4.56
C ARG A 74 -9.74 14.67 -3.87
N THR A 75 -10.80 15.13 -4.51
CA THR A 75 -11.73 16.11 -3.92
C THR A 75 -12.44 15.52 -2.72
N LEU A 76 -12.78 14.23 -2.74
CA LEU A 76 -13.41 13.54 -1.62
C LEU A 76 -12.48 13.44 -0.41
N ILE A 77 -11.26 12.94 -0.61
CA ILE A 77 -10.33 12.64 0.49
C ILE A 77 -9.69 13.91 1.09
N THR A 78 -9.65 15.01 0.34
CA THR A 78 -9.16 16.32 0.83
C THR A 78 -10.22 17.12 1.59
N LYS A 79 -11.50 16.71 1.59
CA LYS A 79 -12.54 17.38 2.38
C LYS A 79 -12.21 17.30 3.88
N GLN A 80 -12.16 18.45 4.54
CA GLN A 80 -11.87 18.54 5.98
C GLN A 80 -12.78 17.66 6.83
N ALA A 81 -14.08 17.57 6.48
CA ALA A 81 -15.04 16.71 7.17
C ALA A 81 -14.67 15.21 7.07
N VAL A 82 -14.17 14.79 5.91
CA VAL A 82 -13.70 13.41 5.67
C VAL A 82 -12.44 13.13 6.47
N GLN A 83 -11.43 14.01 6.39
CA GLN A 83 -10.19 13.86 7.16
C GLN A 83 -10.44 13.83 8.68
N THR A 84 -11.27 14.73 9.19
CA THR A 84 -11.61 14.78 10.62
C THR A 84 -12.32 13.49 11.05
N LYS A 85 -13.24 12.98 10.23
CA LYS A 85 -13.96 11.75 10.56
C LYS A 85 -13.05 10.53 10.51
N LEU A 86 -12.16 10.44 9.53
CA LEU A 86 -11.13 9.41 9.39
C LEU A 86 -10.19 9.40 10.61
N GLN A 87 -9.71 10.57 11.03
CA GLN A 87 -8.92 10.71 12.27
C GLN A 87 -9.68 10.24 13.51
N MET A 88 -10.94 10.61 13.66
CA MET A 88 -11.78 10.19 14.80
C MET A 88 -12.00 8.66 14.86
N ILE A 89 -11.94 7.96 13.73
CA ILE A 89 -12.10 6.50 13.66
C ILE A 89 -10.75 5.77 13.60
N GLY A 90 -9.64 6.48 13.84
CA GLY A 90 -8.30 5.90 13.99
C GLY A 90 -7.51 5.76 12.69
N VAL A 91 -7.80 6.60 11.68
CA VAL A 91 -7.03 6.71 10.45
C VAL A 91 -6.26 8.02 10.49
N SER A 92 -4.93 7.96 10.58
CA SER A 92 -4.10 9.15 10.61
C SER A 92 -4.10 9.85 9.24
N SER A 93 -3.67 11.12 9.19
CA SER A 93 -3.44 11.80 7.91
C SER A 93 -2.39 11.08 7.05
N GLU A 94 -1.43 10.43 7.69
CA GLU A 94 -0.39 9.65 7.00
C GLU A 94 -0.99 8.42 6.34
N ASP A 95 -1.89 7.70 7.02
CA ASP A 95 -2.61 6.57 6.42
C ASP A 95 -3.44 7.01 5.20
N ILE A 96 -3.97 8.24 5.21
CA ILE A 96 -4.73 8.80 4.08
C ILE A 96 -3.80 9.11 2.89
N ASP A 97 -2.66 9.73 3.15
CA ASP A 97 -1.67 10.03 2.11
C ASP A 97 -1.09 8.74 1.50
N ASP A 98 -0.84 7.74 2.34
CA ASP A 98 -0.34 6.44 1.91
C ASP A 98 -1.44 5.62 1.19
N MET A 99 -2.72 5.79 1.53
CA MET A 99 -3.84 5.23 0.77
C MET A 99 -3.89 5.81 -0.65
N TRP A 100 -3.72 7.13 -0.77
CA TRP A 100 -3.62 7.78 -2.07
C TRP A 100 -2.44 7.26 -2.88
N ALA A 101 -1.29 7.07 -2.22
CA ALA A 101 -0.13 6.47 -2.86
C ALA A 101 -0.39 5.05 -3.36
N ALA A 102 -1.04 4.21 -2.55
CA ALA A 102 -1.37 2.84 -2.92
C ALA A 102 -2.33 2.77 -4.12
N VAL A 103 -3.33 3.65 -4.15
CA VAL A 103 -4.33 3.72 -5.21
C VAL A 103 -3.71 4.21 -6.51
N ASP A 104 -2.93 5.31 -6.48
CA ASP A 104 -2.25 5.79 -7.68
C ASP A 104 -1.27 4.73 -8.19
N ALA A 105 -0.55 4.05 -7.28
CA ALA A 105 0.43 3.04 -7.59
C ALA A 105 -0.11 1.84 -8.41
N GLN A 106 -1.40 1.51 -8.34
CA GLN A 106 -2.00 0.40 -9.11
C GLN A 106 -2.46 0.81 -10.52
N ASP A 107 -2.53 2.11 -10.81
CA ASP A 107 -2.99 2.62 -12.09
C ASP A 107 -1.85 2.63 -13.13
N THR A 108 -1.91 1.73 -14.12
CA THR A 108 -0.89 1.55 -15.15
C THR A 108 -1.06 2.41 -16.40
N ASP A 109 -2.23 3.03 -16.61
CA ASP A 109 -2.52 3.75 -17.86
C ASP A 109 -3.06 5.18 -17.67
N GLY A 110 -3.24 5.62 -16.42
CA GLY A 110 -3.72 6.96 -16.09
C GLY A 110 -5.20 7.16 -16.42
N GLN A 111 -5.93 6.11 -16.81
CA GLN A 111 -7.31 6.16 -17.26
C GLN A 111 -8.28 5.45 -16.32
N ASP A 112 -7.79 4.58 -15.42
CA ASP A 112 -8.67 3.81 -14.56
C ASP A 112 -9.10 4.61 -13.32
N GLY A 113 -10.43 4.69 -13.13
CA GLY A 113 -11.04 5.25 -11.93
C GLY A 113 -10.80 4.35 -10.72
N VAL A 114 -10.80 4.94 -9.54
CA VAL A 114 -10.61 4.23 -8.27
C VAL A 114 -11.92 3.55 -7.89
N SER A 115 -11.92 2.21 -7.79
CA SER A 115 -13.07 1.47 -7.26
C SER A 115 -13.11 1.50 -5.73
N SER A 116 -14.28 1.22 -5.16
CA SER A 116 -14.43 1.16 -3.70
C SER A 116 -13.61 0.02 -3.08
N GLU A 117 -13.45 -1.07 -3.82
CA GLU A 117 -12.69 -2.26 -3.48
C GLU A 117 -11.19 -1.98 -3.44
N GLU A 118 -10.65 -1.24 -4.41
CA GLU A 118 -9.24 -0.81 -4.42
C GLU A 118 -8.94 0.16 -3.27
N MET A 119 -9.86 1.09 -2.99
CA MET A 119 -9.73 2.00 -1.85
C MET A 119 -9.67 1.23 -0.52
N ILE A 120 -10.52 0.23 -0.35
CA ILE A 120 -10.54 -0.63 0.85
C ILE A 120 -9.30 -1.51 0.92
N ALA A 121 -8.91 -2.14 -0.20
CA ALA A 121 -7.72 -3.00 -0.26
C ALA A 121 -6.45 -2.22 0.07
N GLY A 122 -6.31 -1.01 -0.49
CA GLY A 122 -5.23 -0.07 -0.16
C GLY A 122 -5.21 0.23 1.34
N PHE A 123 -6.34 0.61 1.91
CA PHE A 123 -6.45 0.87 3.35
C PHE A 123 -6.08 -0.35 4.23
N LEU A 124 -6.53 -1.55 3.86
CA LEU A 124 -6.24 -2.78 4.59
C LEU A 124 -4.75 -3.13 4.53
N SER A 125 -4.13 -2.99 3.36
CA SER A 125 -2.71 -3.30 3.14
C SER A 125 -1.77 -2.45 4.00
N LEU A 126 -2.18 -1.23 4.36
CA LEU A 126 -1.43 -0.31 5.21
C LEU A 126 -1.48 -0.69 6.70
N ARG A 127 -2.47 -1.48 7.10
CA ARG A 127 -2.69 -1.92 8.50
C ARG A 127 -2.18 -3.33 8.79
N GLU A 128 -1.68 -4.05 7.79
CA GLU A 128 -1.01 -5.35 8.02
C GLU A 128 0.35 -5.14 8.72
N ASP A 129 0.86 -6.15 9.43
CA ASP A 129 2.10 -6.07 10.24
C ASP A 129 3.34 -5.62 9.43
N ASN A 130 3.27 -5.68 8.09
CA ASN A 130 4.28 -5.28 7.12
C ASN A 130 4.03 -3.86 6.56
N GLY A 131 3.13 -3.08 7.19
CA GLY A 131 2.63 -1.82 6.65
C GLY A 131 3.73 -0.80 6.37
N ALA A 132 4.84 -0.80 7.11
CA ALA A 132 6.01 0.03 6.81
C ALA A 132 6.61 -0.28 5.43
N VAL A 133 6.88 -1.55 5.13
CA VAL A 133 7.40 -2.00 3.84
C VAL A 133 6.43 -1.66 2.71
N THR A 134 5.13 -1.91 2.90
CA THR A 134 4.10 -1.55 1.92
C THR A 134 4.07 -0.04 1.67
N ARG A 135 4.14 0.78 2.73
CA ARG A 135 4.22 2.25 2.65
C ARG A 135 5.46 2.70 1.89
N GLY A 136 6.63 2.12 2.20
CA GLY A 136 7.88 2.41 1.52
C GLY A 136 7.80 2.10 0.02
N LYS A 137 7.26 0.95 -0.35
CA LYS A 137 7.08 0.56 -1.77
C LYS A 137 6.16 1.52 -2.52
N ASN A 138 5.01 1.85 -1.94
CA ASN A 138 4.06 2.77 -2.58
C ASN A 138 4.66 4.16 -2.75
N PHE A 139 5.37 4.65 -1.73
CA PHE A 139 6.08 5.92 -1.80
C PHE A 139 7.17 5.91 -2.88
N LEU A 140 8.02 4.89 -2.94
CA LEU A 140 9.03 4.76 -3.99
C LEU A 140 8.42 4.66 -5.39
N ARG A 141 7.21 4.09 -5.53
CA ARG A 141 6.49 4.10 -6.81
C ARG A 141 6.09 5.51 -7.24
N GLN A 142 5.67 6.36 -6.32
CA GLN A 142 5.38 7.76 -6.62
C GLN A 142 6.65 8.51 -7.06
N VAL A 143 7.75 8.30 -6.35
CA VAL A 143 9.05 8.89 -6.69
C VAL A 143 9.49 8.42 -8.08
N PHE A 144 9.36 7.12 -8.36
CA PHE A 144 9.67 6.55 -9.67
C PHE A 144 8.90 7.24 -10.79
N ARG A 145 7.58 7.37 -10.64
CA ARG A 145 6.73 8.03 -11.65
C ARG A 145 7.03 9.50 -11.82
N ALA A 146 7.36 10.20 -10.75
CA ALA A 146 7.74 11.60 -10.82
C ALA A 146 9.10 11.79 -11.52
N ALA A 147 9.99 10.79 -11.42
CA ALA A 147 11.29 10.77 -12.05
C ALA A 147 11.25 10.32 -13.52
N ASP A 148 10.29 9.48 -13.90
CA ASP A 148 10.04 9.02 -15.27
C ASP A 148 9.37 10.13 -16.12
N ILE A 149 10.16 11.14 -16.47
CA ILE A 149 9.70 12.34 -17.18
C ILE A 149 9.21 12.01 -18.59
N ASP A 150 9.90 11.10 -19.29
CA ASP A 150 9.57 10.70 -20.67
C ASP A 150 8.52 9.58 -20.73
N ARG A 151 8.13 9.03 -19.57
CA ARG A 151 7.09 8.01 -19.39
C ARG A 151 7.38 6.73 -20.14
N ASN A 152 8.65 6.38 -20.23
CA ASN A 152 9.08 5.15 -20.88
C ASN A 152 9.03 3.93 -19.93
N GLY A 153 8.69 4.14 -18.65
CA GLY A 153 8.60 3.11 -17.62
C GLY A 153 9.94 2.73 -17.00
N MET A 154 10.99 3.49 -17.27
CA MET A 154 12.38 3.19 -16.93
C MET A 154 13.06 4.43 -16.35
N LEU A 155 13.93 4.24 -15.37
CA LEU A 155 14.78 5.31 -14.83
C LEU A 155 16.22 5.12 -15.26
N SER A 156 16.82 6.17 -15.82
CA SER A 156 18.25 6.20 -16.02
C SER A 156 18.98 6.39 -14.68
N ARG A 157 20.29 6.12 -14.68
CA ARG A 157 21.14 6.39 -13.51
C ARG A 157 21.10 7.86 -13.06
N SER A 158 20.87 8.79 -13.98
CA SER A 158 20.71 10.21 -13.63
C SER A 158 19.38 10.45 -12.92
N ASP A 159 18.29 9.85 -13.41
CA ASP A 159 16.97 10.01 -12.81
C ASP A 159 16.94 9.42 -11.39
N VAL A 160 17.57 8.26 -11.19
CA VAL A 160 17.75 7.66 -9.85
C VAL A 160 18.52 8.59 -8.92
N LYS A 161 19.60 9.22 -9.40
CA LYS A 161 20.38 10.17 -8.61
C LYS A 161 19.56 11.39 -8.21
N ASP A 162 18.81 11.97 -9.16
CA ASP A 162 18.09 13.22 -8.93
C ASP A 162 16.79 13.02 -8.13
N SER A 163 16.23 11.81 -8.12
CA SER A 163 14.97 11.50 -7.44
C SER A 163 15.13 10.63 -6.17
N LEU A 164 15.63 9.40 -6.30
CA LEU A 164 15.71 8.42 -5.22
C LEU A 164 16.76 8.81 -4.16
N CYS A 165 17.83 9.52 -4.55
CA CYS A 165 18.84 10.04 -3.62
C CYS A 165 18.47 11.41 -3.01
N SER A 166 17.21 11.82 -3.08
CA SER A 166 16.77 13.10 -2.49
C SER A 166 16.54 12.99 -0.98
N ASP A 167 16.81 14.07 -0.25
CA ASP A 167 16.57 14.17 1.20
C ASP A 167 15.13 13.79 1.60
N ALA A 168 14.15 14.07 0.71
CA ALA A 168 12.76 13.73 0.95
C ALA A 168 12.54 12.22 1.00
N VAL A 169 13.24 11.46 0.15
CA VAL A 169 13.16 9.99 0.12
C VAL A 169 13.80 9.40 1.36
N GLU A 170 15.01 9.85 1.69
CA GLU A 170 15.75 9.42 2.87
C GLU A 170 14.94 9.68 4.16
N GLN A 171 14.40 10.90 4.34
CA GLN A 171 13.59 11.24 5.50
C GLN A 171 12.32 10.40 5.63
N LYS A 172 11.62 10.14 4.52
CA LYS A 172 10.38 9.34 4.53
C LYS A 172 10.69 7.88 4.85
N LEU A 173 11.76 7.30 4.31
CA LEU A 173 12.15 5.92 4.60
C LEU A 173 12.63 5.75 6.06
N HIS A 174 13.43 6.68 6.58
CA HIS A 174 13.81 6.68 8.00
C HIS A 174 12.60 6.80 8.93
N LYS A 175 11.63 7.65 8.58
CA LYS A 175 10.39 7.78 9.36
C LYS A 175 9.56 6.49 9.36
N LEU A 176 9.65 5.69 8.30
CA LEU A 176 9.03 4.37 8.22
C LEU A 176 9.86 3.27 8.87
N GLU A 177 10.99 3.61 9.51
CA GLU A 177 11.95 2.66 10.10
C GLU A 177 12.46 1.64 9.06
N LEU A 178 12.54 2.05 7.79
CA LEU A 178 13.07 1.24 6.71
C LEU A 178 14.53 1.54 6.46
N PHE A 179 15.28 0.50 6.08
CA PHE A 179 16.65 0.66 5.60
C PHE A 179 16.68 1.52 4.34
N VAL A 180 17.53 2.54 4.32
CA VAL A 180 17.78 3.40 3.16
C VAL A 180 18.98 2.83 2.40
N PRO A 181 18.79 2.27 1.20
CA PRO A 181 19.90 1.75 0.41
C PRO A 181 20.69 2.88 -0.23
N GLU A 182 22.00 2.67 -0.41
CA GLU A 182 22.83 3.50 -1.28
C GLU A 182 22.45 3.23 -2.74
N TRP A 183 21.43 3.94 -3.24
CA TRP A 183 20.75 3.66 -4.51
C TRP A 183 21.69 3.53 -5.70
N LEU A 184 22.75 4.34 -5.75
CA LEU A 184 23.72 4.32 -6.84
C LEU A 184 24.66 3.13 -6.77
N ASP A 185 24.95 2.62 -5.58
CA ASP A 185 25.83 1.46 -5.39
C ASP A 185 25.09 0.16 -5.71
N ILE A 186 23.79 0.11 -5.42
CA ILE A 186 22.97 -1.06 -5.74
C ILE A 186 22.37 -1.02 -7.15
N PHE A 187 22.49 0.09 -7.89
CA PHE A 187 21.89 0.24 -9.22
C PHE A 187 22.22 -0.93 -10.16
N ASP A 188 23.51 -1.29 -10.26
CA ASP A 188 23.96 -2.34 -11.17
C ASP A 188 23.51 -3.74 -10.70
N ALA A 189 23.20 -3.89 -9.41
CA ALA A 189 22.63 -5.13 -8.86
C ALA A 189 21.10 -5.19 -9.06
N LEU A 190 20.43 -4.04 -9.15
CA LEU A 190 19.00 -3.94 -9.44
C LEU A 190 18.70 -4.11 -10.94
N ASP A 191 19.59 -3.63 -11.82
CA ASP A 191 19.50 -3.81 -13.28
C ASP A 191 19.81 -5.26 -13.68
N VAL A 192 18.82 -6.14 -13.49
CA VAL A 192 18.96 -7.58 -13.74
C VAL A 192 19.09 -7.87 -15.24
N ASN A 193 18.41 -7.09 -16.06
CA ASN A 193 18.37 -7.32 -17.50
C ASN A 193 19.59 -6.72 -18.24
N GLY A 194 20.31 -5.79 -17.60
CA GLY A 194 21.56 -5.18 -18.09
C GLY A 194 21.37 -4.06 -19.11
N ASP A 195 20.19 -3.46 -19.20
CA ASP A 195 19.88 -2.38 -20.15
C ASP A 195 20.33 -0.99 -19.67
N LYS A 196 20.97 -0.93 -18.49
CA LYS A 196 21.49 0.28 -17.83
C LYS A 196 20.41 1.27 -17.41
N GLN A 197 19.18 0.81 -17.38
CA GLN A 197 18.03 1.52 -16.87
C GLN A 197 17.39 0.65 -15.81
N LEU A 198 16.47 1.24 -15.06
CA LEU A 198 15.85 0.60 -13.93
C LEU A 198 14.34 0.64 -14.13
N SER A 199 13.76 -0.51 -14.40
CA SER A 199 12.31 -0.67 -14.46
C SER A 199 11.69 -0.64 -13.05
N TRP A 200 10.37 -0.38 -12.99
CA TRP A 200 9.65 -0.50 -11.72
C TRP A 200 9.73 -1.93 -11.13
N GLU A 201 9.72 -2.96 -11.98
CA GLU A 201 9.80 -4.36 -11.52
C GLU A 201 11.16 -4.66 -10.87
N GLU A 202 12.25 -4.21 -11.48
CA GLU A 202 13.61 -4.34 -10.93
C GLU A 202 13.76 -3.62 -9.60
N LEU A 203 13.30 -2.37 -9.53
CA LEU A 203 13.30 -1.60 -8.28
C LEU A 203 12.48 -2.32 -7.20
N HIS A 204 11.23 -2.67 -7.53
CA HIS A 204 10.29 -3.29 -6.60
C HIS A 204 10.82 -4.61 -6.05
N ASN A 205 11.37 -5.46 -6.92
CA ASN A 205 11.89 -6.77 -6.51
C ASN A 205 13.14 -6.60 -5.66
N GLY A 206 14.06 -5.72 -6.04
CA GLY A 206 15.26 -5.46 -5.26
C GLY A 206 14.98 -4.90 -3.86
N ILE A 207 14.13 -3.87 -3.74
CA ILE A 207 13.75 -3.33 -2.43
C ILE A 207 12.96 -4.34 -1.59
N SER A 208 12.18 -5.22 -2.23
CA SER A 208 11.46 -6.28 -1.53
C SER A 208 12.44 -7.24 -0.85
N THR A 209 13.51 -7.61 -1.55
CA THR A 209 14.56 -8.47 -1.01
C THR A 209 15.32 -7.74 0.10
N ILE A 210 15.77 -6.51 -0.15
CA ILE A 210 16.53 -5.71 0.82
C ILE A 210 15.76 -5.53 2.13
N TRP A 211 14.48 -5.16 2.06
CA TRP A 211 13.64 -4.96 3.25
C TRP A 211 13.11 -6.24 3.88
N ALA A 212 13.18 -7.39 3.18
CA ALA A 212 12.89 -8.70 3.78
C ALA A 212 14.11 -9.30 4.49
N GLU A 213 15.33 -8.95 4.04
CA GLU A 213 16.60 -9.45 4.60
C GLU A 213 17.21 -8.49 5.64
N ALA A 214 16.68 -7.27 5.78
CA ALA A 214 17.14 -6.30 6.76
C ALA A 214 16.96 -6.88 8.19
N PRO A 215 18.04 -6.98 9.00
CA PRO A 215 17.93 -7.42 10.38
C PRO A 215 17.08 -6.42 11.18
N GLU A 216 16.18 -6.93 12.02
CA GLU A 216 15.55 -6.12 13.07
C GLU A 216 16.69 -5.56 13.96
N GLU A 217 16.99 -4.26 13.86
CA GLU A 217 17.89 -3.57 14.78
C GLU A 217 17.25 -3.36 16.17
#